data_AF-A0A2W4LL61-F1
#
_entry.id   AF-A0A2W4LL61-F1
#
_cell.length_a   1.000
_cell.length_b   1.000
_cell.length_c   1.000
_cell.angle_alpha   90.00
_cell.angle_beta   90.00
_cell.angle_gamma   90.00
#
_symmetry.space_group_name_H-M   'P 1'
#
loop_
_entity.id
_entity.type
_entity.pdbx_description
1 polymer ?
#
loop_
_entity_poly.entity_id
_entity_poly.type
_entity_poly.pdbx_seq_one_letter_code
_entity_poly.pdbx_strand_id
1 'polypeptide(L)' 'MSPDRIRAAARVLAAARAARDRLTPEAAARAAYTPGGPSIAELADRIRRHRAEARAQSAAEAAAA' A
#
# COMPACT_ATOMS: atom_id res chain seq x y z
N MET A 1 -26.77 5.65 7.37
CA MET A 1 -25.65 4.69 7.46
C MET A 1 -25.41 4.38 8.94
N SER A 2 -25.45 3.11 9.39
CA SER A 2 -25.31 2.79 10.82
C SER A 2 -23.86 3.00 11.30
N PRO A 3 -23.61 3.68 12.43
CA PRO A 3 -22.27 3.90 12.98
C PRO A 3 -21.43 2.63 13.14
N ASP A 4 -22.07 1.51 13.43
CA ASP A 4 -21.38 0.23 13.64
C ASP A 4 -20.89 -0.38 12.32
N ARG A 5 -21.60 -0.13 11.21
CA ARG A 5 -21.14 -0.51 9.87
C ARG A 5 -19.91 0.31 9.45
N ILE A 6 -19.86 1.59 9.82
CA ILE A 6 -18.70 2.47 9.56
C ILE A 6 -17.49 1.95 10.33
N ARG A 7 -17.65 1.67 11.64
CA ARG A 7 -16.57 1.12 12.47
C ARG A 7 -16.09 -0.24 11.97
N ALA A 8 -16.99 -1.11 11.53
CA ALA A 8 -16.62 -2.39 10.93
C ALA A 8 -15.80 -2.22 9.64
N ALA A 9 -16.25 -1.35 8.74
CA ALA A 9 -15.53 -1.05 7.50
C ALA A 9 -14.14 -0.46 7.76
N ALA A 10 -14.02 0.46 8.72
CA ALA A 10 -12.75 1.05 9.12
C ALA A 10 -11.76 -0.01 9.63
N ARG A 11 -12.21 -0.97 10.45
CA ARG A 11 -11.37 -2.07 10.94
C ARG A 11 -10.86 -2.96 9.81
N VAL A 12 -11.74 -3.32 8.87
CA VAL A 12 -11.36 -4.12 7.70
C VAL A 12 -10.34 -3.38 6.85
N LEU A 13 -10.56 -2.09 6.58
CA LEU A 13 -9.62 -1.27 5.81
C LEU A 13 -8.26 -1.15 6.49
N ALA A 14 -8.23 -0.93 7.81
CA ALA A 14 -6.98 -0.87 8.58
C ALA A 14 -6.22 -2.19 8.52
N ALA A 15 -6.90 -3.33 8.69
CA ALA A 15 -6.31 -4.65 8.58
C ALA A 15 -5.76 -4.93 7.16
N ALA A 16 -6.52 -4.56 6.13
CA ALA A 16 -6.10 -4.72 4.74
C ALA A 16 -4.85 -3.87 4.41
N ARG A 17 -4.78 -2.63 4.91
CA ARG A 17 -3.60 -1.77 4.78
C ARG A 17 -2.40 -2.37 5.49
N ALA A 18 -2.57 -2.82 6.74
CA ALA A 18 -1.50 -3.47 7.49
C ALA A 18 -0.98 -4.74 6.78
N ALA A 19 -1.88 -5.55 6.21
CA ALA A 19 -1.50 -6.73 5.43
C ALA A 19 -0.71 -6.36 4.18
N ARG A 20 -1.16 -5.36 3.41
CA ARG A 20 -0.45 -4.83 2.24
C ARG A 20 0.93 -4.30 2.60
N ASP A 21 1.05 -3.56 3.70
CA ASP A 21 2.30 -2.92 4.11
C ASP A 21 3.35 -3.93 4.59
N ARG A 22 2.91 -5.11 5.05
CA ARG A 22 3.78 -6.24 5.39
C ARG A 22 4.33 -7.00 4.18
N LEU A 23 3.77 -6.81 2.98
CA LEU A 23 4.26 -7.49 1.78
C LEU A 23 5.60 -6.90 1.35
N THR A 24 6.53 -7.77 0.95
CA THR A 24 7.70 -7.33 0.17
C THR A 24 7.25 -6.77 -1.17
N PRO A 25 8.03 -5.89 -1.82
CA PRO A 25 7.70 -5.37 -3.14
C PRO A 25 7.40 -6.47 -4.16
N GLU A 26 8.12 -7.59 -4.12
CA GLU A 26 7.97 -8.73 -5.02
C GLU A 26 6.68 -9.51 -4.74
N ALA A 27 6.33 -9.71 -3.47
CA ALA A 27 5.09 -10.36 -3.08
C ALA A 27 3.87 -9.50 -3.46
N ALA A 28 3.97 -8.18 -3.25
CA ALA A 28 2.95 -7.22 -3.67
C ALA A 28 2.83 -7.15 -5.20
N ALA A 29 3.95 -7.21 -5.94
CA ALA A 29 3.95 -7.24 -7.39
C ALA A 29 3.29 -8.52 -7.94
N ARG A 30 3.56 -9.68 -7.35
CA ARG A 30 2.89 -10.94 -7.70
C ARG A 30 1.39 -10.88 -7.44
N ALA A 31 0.98 -10.31 -6.30
CA ALA A 31 -0.44 -10.14 -5.98
C ALA A 31 -1.17 -9.17 -6.92
N ALA A 32 -0.46 -8.18 -7.46
CA ALA A 32 -1.00 -7.17 -8.38
C ALA A 32 -0.86 -7.55 -9.86
N TYR A 33 -0.13 -8.62 -10.19
CA TYR A 33 0.12 -9.01 -11.57
C TYR A 33 -1.17 -9.43 -12.28
N THR A 34 -1.36 -8.93 -13.49
CA THR A 34 -2.46 -9.31 -14.38
C THR A 34 -1.89 -9.61 -15.77
N PRO A 35 -2.25 -10.73 -16.42
CA PRO A 35 -1.82 -11.03 -17.78
C PRO A 35 -2.11 -9.88 -18.76
N GLY A 36 -1.15 -9.56 -19.63
CA GLY A 36 -1.23 -8.41 -20.54
C GLY A 36 -0.90 -7.05 -19.91
N GLY A 37 -0.64 -7.01 -18.59
CA GLY A 37 -0.14 -5.82 -17.89
C GLY A 37 1.39 -5.77 -17.79
N PRO A 38 1.92 -4.83 -16.98
CA PRO A 38 3.35 -4.74 -16.70
C PRO A 38 3.89 -6.04 -16.08
N SER A 39 5.16 -6.33 -16.34
CA SER A 39 5.85 -7.46 -15.74
C SER A 39 5.92 -7.33 -14.21
N ILE A 40 6.10 -8.46 -13.53
CA ILE A 40 6.29 -8.49 -12.07
C ILE A 40 7.48 -7.63 -11.65
N ALA A 41 8.56 -7.61 -12.44
CA ALA A 41 9.74 -6.78 -12.16
C ALA A 41 9.40 -5.29 -12.20
N GLU A 42 8.72 -4.84 -13.26
CA GLU A 42 8.28 -3.44 -13.39
C GLU A 42 7.31 -3.04 -12.28
N LEU A 43 6.39 -3.94 -11.88
CA LEU A 43 5.49 -3.72 -10.75
C LEU A 43 6.26 -3.57 -9.44
N ALA A 44 7.25 -4.44 -9.19
CA ALA A 44 8.08 -4.37 -7.99
C ALA A 44 8.88 -3.05 -7.93
N ASP A 45 9.46 -2.61 -9.04
CA ASP A 45 10.18 -1.33 -9.13
C ASP A 45 9.27 -0.13 -8.88
N ARG A 46 8.06 -0.13 -9.47
CA ARG A 46 7.05 0.90 -9.21
C ARG A 46 6.67 0.94 -7.73
N ILE A 47 6.46 -0.23 -7.11
CA ILE A 47 6.12 -0.33 -5.68
C ILE A 47 7.27 0.20 -4.81
N ARG A 48 8.53 -0.15 -5.11
CA ARG A 48 9.70 0.37 -4.38
C ARG A 48 9.76 1.89 -4.44
N ARG A 49 9.59 2.46 -5.63
CA ARG A 49 9.59 3.92 -5.84
C ARG A 49 8.47 4.60 -5.07
N HIS A 50 7.21 4.15 -5.21
CA HIS A 50 6.09 4.75 -4.48
C HIS A 50 6.26 4.69 -2.97
N ARG A 51 6.81 3.58 -2.44
CA ARG A 51 7.12 3.46 -1.00
C ARG A 51 8.23 4.41 -0.57
N ALA A 52 9.24 4.65 -1.41
CA ALA A 52 10.30 5.61 -1.11
C ALA A 52 9.76 7.05 -1.10
N GLU A 53 8.95 7.41 -2.09
CA GLU A 53 8.27 8.71 -2.17
C GLU A 53 7.39 8.96 -0.94
N ALA A 54 6.56 7.98 -0.57
CA ALA A 54 5.70 8.08 0.61
C ALA A 54 6.50 8.27 1.92
N ARG A 55 7.61 7.55 2.10
CA ARG A 55 8.48 7.72 3.26
C ARG A 55 9.13 9.11 3.30
N ALA A 56 9.60 9.60 2.14
CA ALA A 56 10.19 10.92 2.03
C ALA A 56 9.17 12.02 2.40
N GLN A 57 7.93 11.89 1.92
CA GLN A 57 6.85 12.82 2.23
C GLN A 57 6.49 12.82 3.72
N SER A 58 6.31 11.65 4.34
CA SER A 58 6.04 11.57 5.78
C SER A 58 7.18 12.13 6.64
N ALA A 59 8.44 11.95 6.22
CA ALA A 59 9.59 12.54 6.90
C ALA A 59 9.58 14.08 6.80
N ALA A 60 9.23 14.63 5.63
CA ALA A 60 9.11 16.07 5.43
C ALA A 60 7.96 16.67 6.27
N GLU A 61 6.81 15.99 6.33
CA GLU A 61 5.67 16.40 7.17
C GLU A 61 6.04 16.40 8.66
N ALA A 62 6.75 15.36 9.13
CA ALA A 62 7.19 15.28 10.52
C ALA A 62 8.22 16.37 10.90
N ALA A 63 9.04 16.82 9.94
CA ALA A 63 10.01 17.90 10.16
C ALA A 63 9.39 19.30 10.15
N ALA A 64 8.18 19.44 9.59
CA ALA A 64 7.45 20.70 9.49
C ALA A 64 6.42 20.90 10.62
N ALA A 65 6.21 19.88 11.46
CA ALA A 65 5.32 19.87 12.63
C ALA A 65 6.08 20.21 13.92
#